data_AF-A0A743PKF2-F1
#
_entry.id   AF-A0A743PKF2-F1
#
_cell.length_a   1.000
_cell.length_b   1.000
_cell.length_c   1.000
_cell.angle_alpha   90.00
_cell.angle_beta   90.00
_cell.angle_gamma   90.00
#
_symmetry.space_group_name_H-M   'P 1'
#
loop_
_entity.id
_entity.type
_entity.pdbx_description
1 polymer ?
#
loop_
_entity_poly.entity_id
_entity_poly.type
_entity_poly.pdbx_seq_one_letter_code
_entity_poly.pdbx_strand_id
1 'polypeptide(L)'
;MQEKKDTSRYATRQAINQFRQQNKSYTEAPSPSGFIPAGKSRLLDWIDSERITFWCWLFVLHASCAFLGKQIAGLTDEDIPYKHFEVNSNPLTHNERLIAVKKYFEEMEKKAGHSTAYEIMREMQAEWLFIADKTKDMSWLPRKESVVCWAWDYVRKLPYFRKKSMSSWFQPVSVAEKRMAIIAVFDELFPEEYMYKHDDIKYRNHLISNMKSAYDKKMRNKDDNLRTQISVKISWHAKQRLDKLMQDRGATQQSIIEYLLLHGSLD
;
A
#
# COMPACT_ATOMS: atom_id res chain seq x y z
N MET A 1 -12.16 -29.10 -12.36
CA MET A 1 -12.50 -27.66 -12.29
C MET A 1 -13.43 -27.33 -11.12
N GLN A 2 -14.29 -28.27 -10.72
CA GLN A 2 -15.19 -28.15 -9.56
C GLN A 2 -14.44 -28.10 -8.21
N GLU A 3 -13.47 -28.99 -7.98
CA GLU A 3 -12.69 -29.04 -6.73
C GLU A 3 -11.99 -27.71 -6.39
N LYS A 4 -11.37 -27.03 -7.36
CA LYS A 4 -10.71 -25.72 -7.12
C LYS A 4 -11.69 -24.63 -6.67
N LYS A 5 -12.95 -24.67 -7.11
CA LYS A 5 -13.98 -23.72 -6.68
C LYS A 5 -14.45 -24.00 -5.25
N ASP A 6 -14.55 -25.27 -4.88
CA ASP A 6 -15.00 -25.67 -3.54
C ASP A 6 -13.91 -25.43 -2.48
N THR A 7 -12.63 -25.64 -2.83
CA THR A 7 -11.50 -25.24 -1.96
C THR A 7 -11.44 -23.72 -1.77
N SER A 8 -11.70 -22.94 -2.82
CA SER A 8 -11.74 -21.47 -2.73
C SER A 8 -12.87 -21.00 -1.83
N ARG A 9 -14.08 -21.55 -1.97
CA ARG A 9 -15.24 -21.19 -1.14
C ARG A 9 -15.05 -21.56 0.33
N TYR A 10 -14.42 -22.69 0.60
CA TYR A 10 -14.08 -23.10 1.96
C TYR A 10 -13.04 -22.17 2.60
N ALA A 11 -12.00 -21.80 1.86
CA ALA A 11 -11.00 -20.84 2.31
C ALA A 11 -11.63 -19.46 2.58
N THR A 12 -12.49 -18.96 1.69
CA THR A 12 -13.23 -17.72 1.90
C THR A 12 -14.10 -17.79 3.17
N ARG A 13 -14.83 -18.89 3.40
CA ARG A 13 -15.64 -19.08 4.62
C ARG A 13 -14.80 -19.13 5.90
N GLN A 14 -13.61 -19.73 5.86
CA GLN A 14 -12.67 -19.75 6.98
C GLN A 14 -12.07 -18.36 7.25
N ALA A 15 -11.70 -17.61 6.19
CA ALA A 15 -11.26 -16.22 6.26
C ALA A 15 -12.27 -15.32 6.96
N ILE A 16 -13.53 -15.47 6.53
CA ILE A 16 -14.68 -14.76 7.08
C ILE A 16 -14.85 -15.06 8.57
N ASN A 17 -14.74 -16.33 8.97
CA ASN A 17 -14.90 -16.71 10.38
C ASN A 17 -13.74 -16.21 11.25
N GLN A 18 -12.50 -16.24 10.77
CA GLN A 18 -11.34 -15.70 11.49
C GLN A 18 -11.40 -14.18 11.60
N PHE A 19 -11.77 -13.48 10.52
CA PHE A 19 -12.02 -12.03 10.51
C PHE A 19 -13.02 -11.64 11.62
N ARG A 20 -14.17 -12.34 11.67
CA ARG A 20 -15.19 -12.12 12.71
C ARG A 20 -14.72 -12.46 14.12
N GLN A 21 -13.90 -13.50 14.29
CA GLN A 21 -13.39 -13.89 15.62
C GLN A 21 -12.35 -12.90 16.15
N GLN A 22 -11.49 -12.33 15.31
CA GLN A 22 -10.53 -11.31 15.72
C GLN A 22 -11.23 -10.00 16.11
N ASN A 23 -12.28 -9.62 15.38
CA ASN A 23 -13.01 -8.36 15.61
C ASN A 23 -14.04 -8.42 16.77
N LYS A 24 -14.33 -9.61 17.31
CA LYS A 24 -15.13 -9.79 18.53
C LYS A 24 -14.45 -9.28 19.82
N SER A 25 -13.17 -8.95 19.79
CA SER A 25 -12.42 -8.47 20.97
C SER A 25 -12.54 -6.95 21.25
N TYR A 26 -13.30 -6.19 20.44
CA TYR A 26 -13.36 -4.72 20.52
C TYR A 26 -14.77 -4.10 20.67
N THR A 27 -15.80 -4.89 21.01
CA THR A 27 -17.18 -4.40 21.10
C THR A 27 -17.72 -4.39 22.53
N GLU A 28 -17.42 -3.33 23.28
CA GLU A 28 -18.26 -2.88 24.41
C GLU A 28 -18.57 -1.38 24.23
N ALA A 29 -19.54 -1.07 23.37
CA ALA A 29 -20.21 0.24 23.36
C ALA A 29 -21.68 0.04 22.96
N PRO A 30 -22.64 0.68 23.63
CA PRO A 30 -24.06 0.48 23.36
C PRO A 30 -24.46 1.07 22.00
N SER A 31 -25.14 0.27 21.18
CA SER A 31 -25.68 0.68 19.87
C SER A 31 -26.87 1.64 20.04
N PRO A 32 -26.90 2.81 19.39
CA PRO A 32 -28.09 3.67 19.36
C PRO A 32 -29.15 3.05 18.43
N SER A 33 -30.37 2.88 18.94
CA SER A 33 -31.52 2.44 18.16
C SER A 33 -32.18 3.64 17.44
N GLY A 34 -31.93 3.78 16.13
CA GLY A 34 -32.65 4.75 15.29
C GLY A 34 -31.94 5.05 13.98
N PHE A 35 -32.70 5.35 12.92
CA PHE A 35 -32.18 5.88 11.66
C PHE A 35 -31.63 7.30 11.90
N ILE A 36 -30.35 7.52 11.63
CA ILE A 36 -29.72 8.84 11.71
C ILE A 36 -29.56 9.36 10.27
N PRO A 37 -30.19 10.48 9.89
CA PRO A 37 -30.02 11.06 8.56
C PRO A 37 -28.53 11.33 8.26
N ALA A 38 -28.12 11.15 7.00
CA ALA A 38 -26.72 11.27 6.56
C ALA A 38 -26.01 12.55 7.03
N GLY A 39 -26.72 13.68 7.10
CA GLY A 39 -26.17 14.96 7.59
C GLY A 39 -25.90 15.04 9.10
N LYS A 40 -26.31 14.04 9.88
CA LYS A 40 -26.06 13.91 11.34
C LYS A 40 -25.34 12.61 11.70
N SER A 41 -25.10 11.73 10.73
CA SER A 41 -24.47 10.44 10.94
C SER A 41 -22.96 10.63 11.12
N ARG A 42 -22.46 10.32 12.34
CA ARG A 42 -21.03 10.37 12.68
C ARG A 42 -20.25 9.13 12.21
N LEU A 43 -20.86 8.30 11.36
CA LEU A 43 -20.29 7.01 10.97
C LEU A 43 -18.90 7.16 10.35
N LEU A 44 -18.63 8.24 9.63
CA LEU A 44 -17.42 8.39 8.82
C LEU A 44 -16.49 9.51 9.31
N ASP A 45 -16.69 10.00 10.54
CA ASP A 45 -15.89 11.09 11.12
C ASP A 45 -14.40 10.72 11.27
N TRP A 46 -14.07 9.42 11.28
CA TRP A 46 -12.70 8.91 11.35
C TRP A 46 -11.98 8.89 10.00
N ILE A 47 -12.69 9.15 8.89
CA ILE A 47 -12.11 9.25 7.54
C ILE A 47 -11.62 10.68 7.33
N ASP A 48 -10.34 10.92 7.64
CA ASP A 48 -9.75 12.25 7.76
C ASP A 48 -8.69 12.59 6.70
N SER A 49 -8.32 11.63 5.84
CA SER A 49 -7.19 11.78 4.93
C SER A 49 -7.41 11.09 3.58
N GLU A 50 -6.59 11.43 2.59
CA GLU A 50 -6.72 10.86 1.25
C GLU A 50 -6.47 9.35 1.20
N ARG A 51 -5.51 8.86 1.99
CA ARG A 51 -5.08 7.46 2.03
C ARG A 51 -6.18 6.54 2.56
N ILE A 52 -6.76 6.89 3.70
CA ILE A 52 -7.86 6.14 4.33
C ILE A 52 -9.12 6.15 3.45
N THR A 53 -9.46 7.28 2.84
CA THR A 53 -10.59 7.35 1.90
C THR A 53 -10.38 6.43 0.70
N PHE A 54 -9.16 6.37 0.16
CA PHE A 54 -8.83 5.48 -0.95
C PHE A 54 -9.00 4.02 -0.53
N TRP A 55 -8.44 3.65 0.62
CA TRP A 55 -8.57 2.30 1.16
C TRP A 55 -10.03 1.92 1.42
N CYS A 56 -10.80 2.79 2.07
CA CYS A 56 -12.22 2.55 2.35
C CYS A 56 -13.00 2.30 1.06
N TRP A 57 -12.72 3.09 0.01
CA TRP A 57 -13.34 2.88 -1.30
C TRP A 57 -13.01 1.49 -1.88
N LEU A 58 -11.74 1.08 -1.86
CA LEU A 58 -11.34 -0.25 -2.35
C LEU A 58 -11.97 -1.37 -1.52
N PHE A 59 -12.04 -1.21 -0.19
CA PHE A 59 -12.68 -2.18 0.69
C PHE A 59 -14.14 -2.40 0.27
N VAL A 60 -14.94 -1.33 0.19
CA VAL A 60 -16.36 -1.46 -0.15
C VAL A 60 -16.58 -1.92 -1.58
N LEU A 61 -15.66 -1.62 -2.50
CA LEU A 61 -15.70 -2.06 -3.90
C LEU A 61 -15.57 -3.59 -4.04
N HIS A 62 -14.97 -4.27 -3.07
CA HIS A 62 -14.69 -5.71 -3.11
C HIS A 62 -15.42 -6.54 -2.05
N ALA A 63 -15.89 -5.92 -0.97
CA ALA A 63 -16.55 -6.62 0.13
C ALA A 63 -17.90 -7.22 -0.29
N SER A 64 -17.99 -8.54 -0.37
CA SER A 64 -19.26 -9.26 -0.58
C SER A 64 -20.09 -9.38 0.70
N CYS A 65 -21.37 -9.69 0.58
CA CYS A 65 -22.24 -9.95 1.74
C CYS A 65 -21.70 -11.08 2.61
N ALA A 66 -21.17 -12.15 2.02
CA ALA A 66 -20.50 -13.23 2.74
C ALA A 66 -19.28 -12.72 3.52
N PHE A 67 -18.45 -11.90 2.88
CA PHE A 67 -17.26 -11.32 3.49
C PHE A 67 -17.60 -10.48 4.71
N LEU A 68 -18.56 -9.57 4.55
CA LEU A 68 -19.09 -8.72 5.63
C LEU A 68 -19.84 -9.54 6.69
N GLY A 69 -20.39 -10.68 6.31
CA GLY A 69 -21.21 -11.51 7.18
C GLY A 69 -22.52 -10.89 7.61
N LYS A 70 -23.05 -10.02 6.78
CA LYS A 70 -24.32 -9.33 7.02
C LYS A 70 -25.29 -9.72 5.92
N GLN A 71 -26.54 -9.97 6.32
CA GLN A 71 -27.64 -10.14 5.38
C GLN A 71 -28.16 -8.76 5.00
N ILE A 72 -28.22 -8.48 3.69
CA ILE A 72 -28.63 -7.18 3.15
C ILE A 72 -29.84 -7.41 2.25
N ALA A 73 -30.90 -6.62 2.46
CA ALA A 73 -32.15 -6.82 1.75
C ALA A 73 -31.98 -6.80 0.21
N GLY A 74 -32.41 -7.88 -0.43
CA GLY A 74 -32.35 -8.05 -1.88
C GLY A 74 -31.00 -8.47 -2.44
N LEU A 75 -30.03 -8.85 -1.60
CA LEU A 75 -28.71 -9.34 -2.00
C LEU A 75 -28.46 -10.77 -1.50
N THR A 76 -27.61 -11.49 -2.23
CA THR A 76 -27.11 -12.83 -1.89
C THR A 76 -25.70 -12.75 -1.29
N ASP A 77 -25.23 -13.86 -0.71
CA ASP A 77 -23.92 -13.97 -0.07
C ASP A 77 -22.76 -13.61 -1.03
N GLU A 78 -22.86 -13.95 -2.32
CA GLU A 78 -21.86 -13.65 -3.35
C GLU A 78 -21.91 -12.19 -3.86
N ASP A 79 -23.01 -11.47 -3.62
CA ASP A 79 -23.18 -10.11 -4.13
C ASP A 79 -22.27 -9.13 -3.39
N ILE A 80 -21.75 -8.16 -4.14
CA ILE A 80 -20.95 -7.05 -3.62
C ILE A 80 -21.87 -5.84 -3.53
N PRO A 81 -22.30 -5.39 -2.33
CA PRO A 81 -23.34 -4.37 -2.19
C PRO A 81 -23.04 -3.08 -2.97
N TYR A 82 -21.76 -2.69 -3.05
CA TYR A 82 -21.32 -1.52 -3.82
C TYR A 82 -21.76 -1.55 -5.29
N LYS A 83 -21.86 -2.74 -5.93
CA LYS A 83 -22.30 -2.88 -7.33
C LYS A 83 -23.81 -2.75 -7.50
N HIS A 84 -24.57 -2.92 -6.42
CA HIS A 84 -26.04 -2.84 -6.41
C HIS A 84 -26.53 -1.52 -5.85
N PHE A 85 -25.68 -0.80 -5.12
CA PHE A 85 -25.95 0.56 -4.70
C PHE A 85 -25.59 1.46 -5.89
N GLU A 86 -26.41 2.46 -6.21
CA GLU A 86 -26.21 3.37 -7.34
C GLU A 86 -25.02 4.34 -7.12
N VAL A 87 -23.85 3.81 -6.76
CA VAL A 87 -22.64 4.53 -6.40
C VAL A 87 -21.76 4.70 -7.64
N ASN A 88 -20.98 5.77 -7.71
CA ASN A 88 -20.00 5.95 -8.77
C ASN A 88 -19.04 4.74 -8.78
N SER A 89 -19.03 3.97 -9.88
CA SER A 89 -18.25 2.76 -10.00
C SER A 89 -16.74 3.00 -10.19
N ASN A 90 -16.34 4.22 -10.59
CA ASN A 90 -14.95 4.56 -10.86
C ASN A 90 -14.61 6.02 -10.48
N PRO A 91 -14.64 6.37 -9.18
CA PRO A 91 -14.25 7.70 -8.71
C PRO A 91 -12.77 8.00 -9.02
N LEU A 92 -12.53 9.14 -9.69
CA LEU A 92 -11.20 9.55 -10.17
C LEU A 92 -10.48 10.50 -9.22
N THR A 93 -11.20 11.05 -8.23
CA THR A 93 -10.67 12.01 -7.27
C THR A 93 -10.95 11.57 -5.84
N HIS A 94 -10.15 12.09 -4.89
CA HIS A 94 -10.41 11.89 -3.46
C HIS A 94 -11.86 12.26 -3.06
N ASN A 95 -12.37 13.41 -3.53
CA ASN A 95 -13.71 13.86 -3.18
C ASN A 95 -14.79 12.92 -3.74
N GLU A 96 -14.62 12.43 -4.98
CA GLU A 96 -15.53 11.44 -5.55
C GLU A 96 -15.52 10.12 -4.77
N ARG A 97 -14.35 9.66 -4.30
CA ARG A 97 -14.26 8.46 -3.44
C ARG A 97 -14.96 8.68 -2.11
N LEU A 98 -14.78 9.85 -1.49
CA LEU A 98 -15.45 10.17 -0.24
C LEU A 98 -16.97 10.18 -0.39
N ILE A 99 -17.48 10.79 -1.47
CA ILE A 99 -18.92 10.77 -1.81
C ILE A 99 -19.38 9.33 -2.04
N ALA A 100 -18.60 8.51 -2.74
CA ALA A 100 -18.94 7.12 -2.99
C ALA A 100 -19.05 6.29 -1.70
N VAL A 101 -18.09 6.43 -0.78
CA VAL A 101 -18.10 5.76 0.52
C VAL A 101 -19.28 6.24 1.37
N LYS A 102 -19.58 7.55 1.39
CA LYS A 102 -20.76 8.09 2.07
C LYS A 102 -22.06 7.49 1.54
N LYS A 103 -22.25 7.53 0.21
CA LYS A 103 -23.44 6.96 -0.45
C LYS A 103 -23.58 5.46 -0.18
N TYR A 104 -22.46 4.73 -0.15
CA TYR A 104 -22.48 3.32 0.23
C TYR A 104 -23.06 3.10 1.63
N PHE A 105 -22.62 3.86 2.62
CA PHE A 105 -23.14 3.73 4.00
C PHE A 105 -24.59 4.22 4.14
N GLU A 106 -24.99 5.26 3.42
CA GLU A 106 -26.40 5.68 3.35
C GLU A 106 -27.32 4.58 2.82
N GLU A 107 -26.92 3.90 1.74
CA GLU A 107 -27.68 2.78 1.18
C GLU A 107 -27.64 1.54 2.08
N MET A 108 -26.52 1.30 2.76
CA MET A 108 -26.40 0.23 3.75
C MET A 108 -27.37 0.45 4.92
N GLU A 109 -27.45 1.67 5.45
CA GLU A 109 -28.40 2.02 6.52
C GLU A 109 -29.85 1.79 6.08
N LYS A 110 -30.20 2.14 4.83
CA LYS A 110 -31.55 1.92 4.28
C LYS A 110 -31.89 0.44 4.13
N LYS A 111 -30.95 -0.38 3.65
CA LYS A 111 -31.20 -1.78 3.27
C LYS A 111 -30.97 -2.80 4.39
N ALA A 112 -30.11 -2.47 5.35
CA ALA A 112 -29.69 -3.39 6.42
C ALA A 112 -29.82 -2.78 7.84
N GLY A 113 -30.22 -1.52 7.95
CA GLY A 113 -30.40 -0.81 9.21
C GLY A 113 -29.13 -0.18 9.77
N HIS A 114 -29.30 0.79 10.66
CA HIS A 114 -28.21 1.56 11.26
C HIS A 114 -27.21 0.68 12.03
N SER A 115 -27.67 -0.30 12.82
CA SER A 115 -26.77 -1.19 13.57
C SER A 115 -25.80 -1.94 12.65
N THR A 116 -26.32 -2.51 11.56
CA THR A 116 -25.50 -3.24 10.58
C THR A 116 -24.47 -2.33 9.92
N ALA A 117 -24.89 -1.13 9.48
CA ALA A 117 -23.99 -0.15 8.89
C ALA A 117 -22.90 0.31 9.88
N TYR A 118 -23.27 0.55 11.14
CA TYR A 118 -22.34 0.91 12.21
C TYR A 118 -21.32 -0.20 12.50
N GLU A 119 -21.76 -1.45 12.59
CA GLU A 119 -20.88 -2.60 12.79
C GLU A 119 -19.87 -2.76 11.66
N ILE A 120 -20.32 -2.71 10.40
CA ILE A 120 -19.42 -2.76 9.22
C ILE A 120 -18.40 -1.62 9.28
N MET A 121 -18.85 -0.41 9.61
CA MET A 121 -17.97 0.75 9.73
C MET A 121 -16.89 0.55 10.81
N ARG A 122 -17.27 0.02 11.98
CA ARG A 122 -16.33 -0.24 13.08
C ARG A 122 -15.33 -1.33 12.72
N GLU A 123 -15.76 -2.38 12.02
CA GLU A 123 -14.88 -3.42 11.50
C GLU A 123 -13.88 -2.82 10.50
N MET A 124 -14.36 -2.01 9.54
CA MET A 124 -13.49 -1.30 8.60
C MET A 124 -12.47 -0.40 9.31
N GLN A 125 -12.89 0.34 10.33
CA GLN A 125 -12.01 1.21 11.11
C GLN A 125 -10.90 0.40 11.81
N ALA A 126 -11.25 -0.72 12.44
CA ALA A 126 -10.28 -1.58 13.11
C ALA A 126 -9.26 -2.17 12.12
N GLU A 127 -9.72 -2.61 10.94
CA GLU A 127 -8.84 -3.13 9.89
C GLU A 127 -7.92 -2.04 9.32
N TRP A 128 -8.45 -0.84 9.08
CA TRP A 128 -7.62 0.27 8.63
C TRP A 128 -6.52 0.60 9.65
N LEU A 129 -6.85 0.69 10.94
CA LEU A 129 -5.86 0.96 11.98
C LEU A 129 -4.74 -0.09 11.98
N PHE A 130 -5.09 -1.36 11.80
CA PHE A 130 -4.12 -2.44 11.67
C PHE A 130 -3.23 -2.29 10.43
N ILE A 131 -3.82 -2.04 9.25
CA ILE A 131 -3.07 -1.90 7.99
C ILE A 131 -2.17 -0.66 8.04
N ALA A 132 -2.70 0.48 8.51
CA ALA A 132 -1.97 1.73 8.60
C ALA A 132 -0.77 1.64 9.55
N ASP A 133 -0.90 0.93 10.68
CA ASP A 133 0.17 0.70 11.64
C ASP A 133 1.24 -0.28 11.11
N LYS A 134 0.83 -1.34 10.42
CA LYS A 134 1.74 -2.42 10.01
C LYS A 134 2.38 -2.23 8.64
N THR A 135 1.76 -1.48 7.73
CA THR A 135 2.31 -1.21 6.40
C THR A 135 3.43 -0.17 6.48
N LYS A 136 4.58 -0.49 5.89
CA LYS A 136 5.74 0.40 5.84
C LYS A 136 5.38 1.73 5.20
N ASP A 137 5.85 2.80 5.82
CA ASP A 137 5.69 4.14 5.30
C ASP A 137 6.36 4.33 3.93
N MET A 138 5.68 5.09 3.07
CA MET A 138 6.11 5.41 1.71
C MET A 138 6.32 6.92 1.52
N SER A 139 6.60 7.68 2.59
CA SER A 139 6.95 9.11 2.51
C SER A 139 8.16 9.37 1.62
N TRP A 140 9.05 8.38 1.47
CA TRP A 140 10.21 8.44 0.59
C TRP A 140 9.85 8.58 -0.90
N LEU A 141 8.63 8.22 -1.32
CA LEU A 141 8.18 8.36 -2.71
C LEU A 141 7.77 9.83 -2.97
N PRO A 142 8.54 10.59 -3.77
CA PRO A 142 8.26 12.01 -4.01
C PRO A 142 7.07 12.22 -4.94
N ARG A 143 6.53 13.44 -4.98
CA ARG A 143 5.48 13.87 -5.93
C ARG A 143 6.02 14.26 -7.33
N LYS A 144 7.23 13.82 -7.68
CA LYS A 144 7.86 14.13 -8.98
C LYS A 144 7.31 13.20 -10.05
N GLU A 145 6.73 13.75 -11.12
CA GLU A 145 6.03 12.99 -12.17
C GLU A 145 6.84 11.81 -12.73
N SER A 146 8.09 12.05 -13.14
CA SER A 146 8.96 10.98 -13.68
C SER A 146 9.19 9.83 -12.69
N VAL A 147 9.26 10.13 -11.39
CA VAL A 147 9.43 9.11 -10.33
C VAL A 147 8.12 8.36 -10.11
N VAL A 148 6.99 9.07 -10.04
CA VAL A 148 5.67 8.48 -9.83
C VAL A 148 5.26 7.60 -11.01
N CYS A 149 5.50 8.03 -12.25
CA CYS A 149 5.26 7.21 -13.45
C CYS A 149 6.12 5.95 -13.43
N TRP A 150 7.41 6.05 -13.10
CA TRP A 150 8.27 4.88 -12.95
C TRP A 150 7.78 3.92 -11.86
N ALA A 151 7.39 4.44 -10.70
CA ALA A 151 6.91 3.62 -9.58
C ALA A 151 5.59 2.92 -9.93
N TRP A 152 4.68 3.59 -10.65
CA TRP A 152 3.45 2.96 -11.14
C TRP A 152 3.75 1.81 -12.10
N ASP A 153 4.64 2.01 -13.06
CA ASP A 153 5.07 0.95 -13.97
C ASP A 153 5.76 -0.20 -13.24
N TYR A 154 6.53 0.11 -12.19
CA TYR A 154 7.18 -0.90 -11.35
C TYR A 154 6.12 -1.79 -10.66
N VAL A 155 5.15 -1.18 -9.99
CA VAL A 155 4.07 -1.90 -9.29
C VAL A 155 3.25 -2.76 -10.24
N ARG A 156 2.86 -2.24 -11.42
CA ARG A 156 2.10 -2.99 -12.44
C ARG A 156 2.83 -4.22 -12.98
N LYS A 157 4.17 -4.20 -12.94
CA LYS A 157 5.02 -5.32 -13.38
C LYS A 157 5.25 -6.36 -12.29
N LEU A 158 4.97 -6.05 -11.01
CA LEU A 158 5.12 -7.01 -9.93
C LEU A 158 4.11 -8.16 -10.09
N PRO A 159 4.56 -9.43 -10.17
CA PRO A 159 3.68 -10.57 -10.35
C PRO A 159 2.59 -10.69 -9.28
N TYR A 160 2.91 -10.27 -8.04
CA TYR A 160 1.99 -10.29 -6.91
C TYR A 160 0.74 -9.42 -7.16
N PHE A 161 0.89 -8.24 -7.76
CA PHE A 161 -0.23 -7.31 -8.00
C PHE A 161 -0.91 -7.49 -9.36
N ARG A 162 -0.20 -8.02 -10.36
CA ARG A 162 -0.57 -7.98 -11.79
C ARG A 162 -1.98 -8.49 -12.15
N LYS A 163 -2.57 -9.41 -11.37
CA LYS A 163 -3.87 -10.04 -11.70
C LYS A 163 -4.99 -9.78 -10.69
N LYS A 164 -4.65 -9.33 -9.48
CA LYS A 164 -5.61 -9.21 -8.39
C LYS A 164 -5.83 -7.77 -7.98
N SER A 165 -4.77 -6.98 -7.95
CA SER A 165 -4.79 -5.62 -7.42
C SER A 165 -5.40 -4.60 -8.38
N MET A 166 -5.89 -3.49 -7.82
CA MET A 166 -6.28 -2.28 -8.55
C MET A 166 -5.29 -1.84 -9.64
N SER A 167 -4.00 -2.16 -9.51
CA SER A 167 -2.97 -1.83 -10.52
C SER A 167 -3.24 -2.42 -11.92
N SER A 168 -4.10 -3.43 -12.06
CA SER A 168 -4.42 -4.03 -13.35
C SER A 168 -5.54 -3.31 -14.12
N TRP A 169 -6.42 -2.58 -13.43
CA TRP A 169 -7.63 -1.99 -14.02
C TRP A 169 -7.78 -0.50 -13.75
N PHE A 170 -7.28 0.03 -12.63
CA PHE A 170 -7.38 1.44 -12.29
C PHE A 170 -6.39 2.29 -13.12
N GLN A 171 -6.86 3.43 -13.63
CA GLN A 171 -6.06 4.36 -14.43
C GLN A 171 -6.01 5.74 -13.77
N PRO A 172 -4.99 6.03 -12.93
CA PRO A 172 -4.87 7.31 -12.27
C PRO A 172 -4.55 8.44 -13.26
N VAL A 173 -5.33 9.52 -13.22
CA VAL A 173 -5.29 10.61 -14.20
C VAL A 173 -4.26 11.70 -13.90
N SER A 174 -3.89 11.89 -12.63
CA SER A 174 -2.94 12.92 -12.20
C SER A 174 -1.72 12.33 -11.49
N VAL A 175 -0.64 13.10 -11.34
CA VAL A 175 0.55 12.71 -10.57
C VAL A 175 0.19 12.41 -9.11
N ALA A 176 -0.66 13.25 -8.50
CA ALA A 176 -1.12 13.06 -7.13
C ALA A 176 -1.92 11.76 -6.99
N GLU A 177 -2.88 11.53 -7.90
CA GLU A 177 -3.69 10.32 -7.94
C GLU A 177 -2.84 9.07 -8.18
N LYS A 178 -1.86 9.15 -9.08
CA LYS A 178 -0.96 8.03 -9.37
C LYS A 178 -0.09 7.70 -8.18
N ARG A 179 0.40 8.71 -7.46
CA ARG A 179 1.15 8.49 -6.20
C ARG A 179 0.27 7.83 -5.15
N MET A 180 -0.98 8.28 -5.00
CA MET A 180 -1.90 7.68 -4.04
C MET A 180 -2.27 6.25 -4.42
N ALA A 181 -2.53 5.99 -5.70
CA ALA A 181 -2.81 4.65 -6.22
C ALA A 181 -1.65 3.68 -5.96
N ILE A 182 -0.39 4.12 -6.08
CA ILE A 182 0.77 3.29 -5.72
C ILE A 182 0.71 2.88 -4.25
N ILE A 183 0.42 3.81 -3.34
CA ILE A 183 0.30 3.54 -1.91
C ILE A 183 -0.87 2.59 -1.65
N ALA A 184 -2.02 2.87 -2.25
CA ALA A 184 -3.25 2.09 -2.08
C ALA A 184 -3.08 0.63 -2.52
N VAL A 185 -2.30 0.34 -3.56
CA VAL A 185 -1.97 -1.04 -3.97
C VAL A 185 -1.31 -1.83 -2.83
N PHE A 186 -0.48 -1.19 -2.00
CA PHE A 186 0.13 -1.86 -0.86
C PHE A 186 -0.80 -1.97 0.35
N ASP A 187 -1.78 -1.08 0.47
CA ASP A 187 -2.80 -1.10 1.54
C ASP A 187 -4.00 -2.04 1.24
N GLU A 188 -4.25 -2.36 -0.03
CA GLU A 188 -5.43 -3.10 -0.52
C GLU A 188 -5.39 -4.59 -0.14
N LEU A 189 -6.18 -5.09 0.81
CA LEU A 189 -6.29 -6.54 1.09
C LEU A 189 -7.54 -7.15 0.45
N PHE A 190 -7.38 -8.30 -0.20
CA PHE A 190 -8.50 -9.08 -0.74
C PHE A 190 -9.09 -10.02 0.31
N PRO A 191 -10.40 -10.36 0.24
CA PRO A 191 -11.06 -11.27 1.17
C PRO A 191 -10.27 -12.56 1.48
N GLU A 192 -9.62 -13.17 0.50
CA GLU A 192 -8.84 -14.41 0.69
C GLU A 192 -7.52 -14.19 1.44
N GLU A 193 -6.98 -12.96 1.41
CA GLU A 193 -5.71 -12.58 2.05
C GLU A 193 -5.90 -12.28 3.55
N TYR A 194 -7.14 -12.03 4.00
CA TYR A 194 -7.43 -11.79 5.41
C TYR A 194 -7.08 -12.98 6.32
N MET A 195 -7.05 -14.23 5.79
CA MET A 195 -6.57 -15.40 6.54
C MET A 195 -5.11 -15.30 6.96
N TYR A 196 -4.28 -14.71 6.09
CA TYR A 196 -2.84 -14.62 6.25
C TYR A 196 -2.39 -13.17 6.35
N LYS A 197 -3.26 -12.29 6.85
CA LYS A 197 -3.09 -10.83 6.79
C LYS A 197 -1.73 -10.34 7.30
N HIS A 198 -1.20 -10.96 8.35
CA HIS A 198 0.13 -10.63 8.88
C HIS A 198 1.26 -10.97 7.90
N ASP A 199 1.19 -12.14 7.26
CA ASP A 199 2.19 -12.59 6.29
C ASP A 199 2.09 -11.81 4.98
N ASP A 200 0.86 -11.51 4.52
CA ASP A 200 0.63 -10.67 3.34
C ASP A 200 1.17 -9.25 3.55
N ILE A 201 0.90 -8.61 4.69
CA ILE A 201 1.48 -7.29 5.02
C ILE A 201 3.00 -7.37 5.11
N LYS A 202 3.55 -8.41 5.74
CA LYS A 202 5.01 -8.60 5.82
C LYS A 202 5.64 -8.73 4.43
N TYR A 203 5.01 -9.47 3.53
CA TYR A 203 5.47 -9.63 2.16
C TYR A 203 5.36 -8.32 1.37
N ARG A 204 4.27 -7.58 1.51
CA ARG A 204 4.12 -6.24 0.91
C ARG A 204 5.17 -5.26 1.42
N ASN A 205 5.49 -5.29 2.71
CA ASN A 205 6.58 -4.51 3.28
C ASN A 205 7.95 -4.87 2.69
N HIS A 206 8.17 -6.15 2.37
CA HIS A 206 9.35 -6.57 1.62
C HIS A 206 9.35 -5.98 0.20
N LEU A 207 8.21 -6.01 -0.51
CA LEU A 207 8.08 -5.39 -1.84
C LEU A 207 8.29 -3.86 -1.82
N ILE A 208 7.77 -3.14 -0.81
CA ILE A 208 8.04 -1.71 -0.60
C ILE A 208 9.55 -1.46 -0.44
N SER A 209 10.23 -2.31 0.34
CA SER A 209 11.68 -2.20 0.56
C SER A 209 12.48 -2.44 -0.73
N ASN A 210 12.04 -3.39 -1.56
CA ASN A 210 12.64 -3.66 -2.87
C ASN A 210 12.41 -2.49 -3.83
N MET A 211 11.20 -1.92 -3.85
CA MET A 211 10.90 -0.75 -4.68
C MET A 211 11.74 0.46 -4.26
N LYS A 212 11.88 0.72 -2.95
CA LYS A 212 12.75 1.77 -2.43
C LYS A 212 14.20 1.55 -2.84
N SER A 213 14.71 0.34 -2.71
CA SER A 213 16.09 0.00 -3.11
C SER A 213 16.30 0.18 -4.62
N ALA A 214 15.31 -0.15 -5.44
CA ALA A 214 15.35 0.08 -6.88
C ALA A 214 15.30 1.57 -7.23
N TYR A 215 14.51 2.36 -6.49
CA TYR A 215 14.48 3.82 -6.60
C TYR A 215 15.84 4.41 -6.26
N ASP A 216 16.42 4.04 -5.12
CA ASP A 216 17.71 4.53 -4.65
C ASP A 216 18.80 4.24 -5.70
N LYS A 217 18.85 3.01 -6.25
CA LYS A 217 19.79 2.67 -7.35
C LYS A 217 19.54 3.48 -8.62
N LYS A 218 18.29 3.63 -9.06
CA LYS A 218 17.97 4.27 -10.33
C LYS A 218 18.14 5.80 -10.28
N MET A 219 17.87 6.41 -9.13
CA MET A 219 17.77 7.86 -8.97
C MET A 219 18.98 8.46 -8.26
N ARG A 220 19.73 7.72 -7.43
CA ARG A 220 21.02 8.18 -6.86
C ARG A 220 22.22 8.00 -7.80
N ASN A 221 22.09 7.26 -8.90
CA ASN A 221 23.15 7.18 -9.93
C ASN A 221 23.34 8.50 -10.73
N LYS A 222 22.72 9.61 -10.31
CA LYS A 222 22.90 10.97 -10.85
C LYS A 222 23.61 11.92 -9.88
N ASP A 223 24.25 11.40 -8.83
CA ASP A 223 25.21 12.17 -8.04
C ASP A 223 26.61 12.00 -8.66
N ASP A 224 27.28 13.10 -8.99
CA ASP A 224 28.70 13.16 -9.38
C ASP A 224 29.67 12.63 -8.29
N ASN A 225 29.14 12.16 -7.16
CA ASN A 225 29.86 11.47 -6.09
C ASN A 225 30.03 9.95 -6.32
N LEU A 226 29.71 9.44 -7.51
CA LEU A 226 29.96 8.04 -7.87
C LEU A 226 31.47 7.76 -7.92
N ARG A 227 32.02 7.38 -6.75
CA ARG A 227 33.36 6.82 -6.62
C ARG A 227 33.50 5.66 -7.60
N THR A 228 34.39 5.82 -8.57
CA THR A 228 34.71 4.76 -9.53
C THR A 228 35.86 3.93 -8.95
N GLN A 229 35.64 2.65 -8.72
CA GLN A 229 36.69 1.76 -8.22
C GLN A 229 37.57 1.31 -9.38
N ILE A 230 38.86 1.66 -9.33
CA ILE A 230 39.87 1.19 -10.28
C ILE A 230 40.74 0.15 -9.58
N SER A 231 40.84 -1.05 -10.15
CA SER A 231 41.77 -2.09 -9.68
C SER A 231 42.98 -2.17 -10.60
N VAL A 232 44.17 -1.99 -10.06
CA VAL A 232 45.43 -1.99 -10.82
C VAL A 232 46.44 -2.91 -10.15
N LYS A 233 47.23 -3.63 -10.95
CA LYS A 233 48.41 -4.34 -10.47
C LYS A 233 49.61 -3.41 -10.56
N ILE A 234 50.27 -3.17 -9.44
CA ILE A 234 51.51 -2.39 -9.36
C ILE A 234 52.66 -3.29 -8.93
N SER A 235 53.90 -2.89 -9.25
CA SER A 235 55.08 -3.60 -8.76
C SER A 235 55.19 -3.50 -7.23
N TRP A 236 55.85 -4.47 -6.62
CA TRP A 236 56.08 -4.47 -5.16
C TRP A 236 56.80 -3.19 -4.68
N HIS A 237 57.80 -2.74 -5.44
CA HIS A 237 58.53 -1.52 -5.13
C HIS A 237 57.64 -0.26 -5.21
N ALA A 238 56.72 -0.20 -6.20
CA ALA A 238 55.75 0.90 -6.27
C ALA A 238 54.77 0.90 -5.08
N LYS A 239 54.34 -0.28 -4.64
CA LYS A 239 53.52 -0.43 -3.42
C LYS A 239 54.25 0.07 -2.19
N GLN A 240 55.51 -0.32 -1.99
CA GLN A 240 56.30 0.16 -0.84
C GLN A 240 56.46 1.68 -0.80
N ARG A 241 56.67 2.31 -1.96
CA ARG A 241 56.75 3.77 -2.05
C ARG A 241 55.41 4.43 -1.72
N LEU A 242 54.30 3.86 -2.19
CA LEU A 242 52.97 4.35 -1.87
C LEU A 242 52.65 4.22 -0.37
N ASP A 243 52.98 3.09 0.24
CA ASP A 243 52.80 2.85 1.68
C ASP A 243 53.62 3.87 2.51
N LYS A 244 54.86 4.17 2.10
CA LYS A 244 55.69 5.20 2.74
C LYS A 244 55.10 6.61 2.59
N LEU A 245 54.62 6.96 1.39
CA LEU A 245 53.96 8.25 1.14
C LEU A 245 52.70 8.45 2.00
N MET A 246 51.93 7.38 2.23
CA MET A 246 50.78 7.41 3.13
C MET A 246 51.18 7.70 4.57
N GLN A 247 52.26 7.09 5.05
CA GLN A 247 52.79 7.31 6.39
C GLN A 247 53.34 8.73 6.56
N ASP A 248 54.18 9.18 5.63
CA ASP A 248 54.85 10.49 5.69
C ASP A 248 53.84 11.65 5.67
N ARG A 249 52.69 11.48 4.98
CA ARG A 249 51.66 12.54 4.84
C ARG A 249 50.42 12.34 5.72
N GLY A 250 50.35 11.26 6.51
CA GLY A 250 49.16 10.94 7.31
C GLY A 250 47.87 10.83 6.48
N ALA A 251 48.00 10.45 5.20
CA ALA A 251 46.92 10.49 4.22
C ALA A 251 46.57 9.08 3.73
N THR A 252 45.32 8.89 3.29
CA THR A 252 44.88 7.60 2.75
C THR A 252 45.49 7.35 1.37
N GLN A 253 45.59 6.07 1.00
CA GLN A 253 45.99 5.66 -0.35
C GLN A 253 45.13 6.35 -1.41
N GLN A 254 43.82 6.42 -1.19
CA GLN A 254 42.87 7.03 -2.09
C GLN A 254 43.19 8.52 -2.30
N SER A 255 43.30 9.29 -1.21
CA SER A 255 43.54 10.74 -1.30
C SER A 255 44.87 11.06 -2.02
N ILE A 256 45.91 10.25 -1.82
CA ILE A 256 47.20 10.43 -2.50
C ILE A 256 47.07 10.16 -4.00
N ILE A 257 46.43 9.06 -4.38
CA ILE A 257 46.24 8.70 -5.79
C ILE A 257 45.35 9.71 -6.50
N GLU A 258 44.25 10.12 -5.86
CA GLU A 258 43.31 11.09 -6.43
C GLU A 258 43.98 12.45 -6.65
N TYR A 259 44.76 12.92 -5.68
CA TYR A 259 45.55 14.15 -5.82
C TYR A 259 46.57 14.06 -6.96
N LEU A 260 47.32 12.96 -7.05
CA LEU A 260 48.28 12.72 -8.13
C LEU A 260 47.61 12.69 -9.52
N LEU A 261 46.43 12.08 -9.63
CA LEU A 261 45.69 12.00 -10.88
C LEU A 261 45.11 13.36 -11.31
N LEU A 262 44.71 14.19 -10.34
CA LEU A 262 44.12 15.51 -10.61
C LEU A 262 45.17 16.60 -10.85
N HIS A 263 46.30 16.55 -10.17
CA HIS A 263 47.29 17.63 -10.15
C HIS A 263 48.63 17.26 -10.80
N GLY A 264 48.89 15.98 -11.06
CA GLY A 264 50.11 15.51 -11.72
C GLY A 264 51.39 15.56 -10.86
N SER A 265 51.34 16.17 -9.68
CA SER A 265 52.42 16.22 -8.70
C SER A 265 51.88 16.14 -7.26
N LEU A 266 52.78 16.11 -6.28
CA LEU A 266 52.49 16.08 -4.85
C LEU A 266 53.10 17.31 -4.18
N ASP A 267 52.77 18.51 -4.67
CA ASP A 267 53.27 19.79 -4.11
C ASP A 267 52.11 20.65 -3.59
#